data_AF-A0A7X4ALH0-F1
#
_entry.id   AF-A0A7X4ALH0-F1
#
_cell.length_a   1.000
_cell.length_b   1.000
_cell.length_c   1.000
_cell.angle_alpha   90.00
_cell.angle_beta   90.00
_cell.angle_gamma   90.00
#
_symmetry.space_group_name_H-M   'P 1'
#
loop_
_entity.id
_entity.type
_entity.pdbx_description
1 polymer ?
#
loop_
_entity_poly.entity_id
_entity_poly.type
_entity_poly.pdbx_seq_one_letter_code
_entity_poly.pdbx_strand_id
1 'polypeptide(L)'
;YNLTSPNKLRMRKQRAEFRFDDIAGCLRTPLGGSSRQTVMVVEGNEVRSRLLSPREAARLMGLPDDYELPEKYNDAYHLAGDGVVVPVIRHIAEHILEPLIVSLSEAEKKAGRDGVRFSGRLQTSH
;
A
#
# COMPACT_ATOMS: atom_id res chain seq x y z
N TYR A 1 0.44 17.76 14.36
CA TYR A 1 -0.57 17.52 15.43
C TYR A 1 0.00 16.54 16.45
N ASN A 2 0.60 17.06 17.52
CA ASN A 2 1.14 16.26 18.61
C ASN A 2 0.61 16.90 19.91
N LEU A 3 -0.38 16.26 20.54
CA LEU A 3 -0.93 16.71 21.82
C LEU A 3 -0.60 15.67 22.87
N THR A 4 0.66 15.66 23.32
CA THR A 4 1.01 15.13 24.63
C THR A 4 1.38 16.30 25.53
N SER A 5 0.38 16.82 26.23
CA SER A 5 0.65 17.59 27.45
C SER A 5 1.34 16.65 28.45
N PRO A 6 2.54 16.97 28.96
CA PRO A 6 3.27 16.08 29.84
C PRO A 6 2.58 16.03 31.20
N ASN A 7 1.77 15.00 31.41
CA ASN A 7 1.33 14.63 32.74
C ASN A 7 2.57 14.13 33.51
N LYS A 8 2.81 14.64 34.73
CA LYS A 8 4.03 14.40 35.54
C LYS A 8 4.27 12.91 35.89
N LEU A 9 3.30 12.04 35.62
CA LEU A 9 3.44 10.59 35.64
C LEU A 9 3.44 10.12 34.17
N ARG A 10 4.58 9.64 33.68
CA ARG A 10 4.83 9.17 32.30
C ARG A 10 4.05 7.88 31.97
N MET A 11 2.75 7.87 32.20
CA MET A 11 1.84 6.75 32.01
C MET A 11 1.41 6.72 30.54
N ARG A 12 1.94 5.78 29.76
CA ARG A 12 1.47 5.52 28.39
C ARG A 12 0.01 5.04 28.45
N LYS A 13 -0.94 5.89 28.02
CA LYS A 13 -2.34 5.50 27.84
C LYS A 13 -2.51 4.85 26.48
N GLN A 14 -2.86 3.56 26.45
CA GLN A 14 -3.31 2.90 25.22
C GLN A 14 -4.70 3.43 24.84
N ARG A 15 -4.93 3.62 23.54
CA ARG A 15 -6.22 4.04 22.98
C ARG A 15 -6.56 3.10 21.83
N ALA A 16 -7.81 2.70 21.74
CA ALA A 16 -8.37 1.99 20.60
C ALA A 16 -9.42 2.90 19.94
N GLU A 17 -9.43 2.92 18.62
CA GLU A 17 -10.46 3.56 17.81
C GLU A 17 -11.33 2.45 17.21
N PHE A 18 -12.65 2.58 17.36
CA PHE A 18 -13.61 1.70 16.71
C PHE A 18 -14.26 2.45 15.57
N ARG A 19 -14.35 1.79 14.41
CA ARG A 19 -14.96 2.33 13.20
C ARG A 19 -16.17 1.49 12.82
N PHE A 20 -17.26 2.16 12.45
CA PHE A 20 -18.54 1.56 12.06
C PHE A 20 -18.98 2.01 10.67
N ASP A 21 -18.11 2.70 9.94
CA ASP A 21 -18.35 3.26 8.61
C ASP A 21 -17.93 2.30 7.48
N ASP A 22 -17.75 1.02 7.80
CA ASP A 22 -17.28 -0.05 6.90
C ASP A 22 -15.93 0.25 6.21
N ILE A 23 -15.19 1.25 6.69
CA ILE A 23 -13.89 1.66 6.17
C ILE A 23 -12.79 1.17 7.10
N ALA A 24 -11.90 0.37 6.54
CA ALA A 24 -10.68 -0.03 7.23
C ALA A 24 -9.73 1.16 7.39
N GLY A 25 -8.98 1.19 8.49
CA GLY A 25 -7.87 2.13 8.64
C GLY A 25 -6.73 1.81 7.67
N CYS A 26 -5.67 2.63 7.70
CA CYS A 26 -4.46 2.31 6.93
C CYS A 26 -3.85 0.98 7.40
N LEU A 27 -3.63 0.05 6.47
CA LEU A 27 -2.85 -1.16 6.72
C LEU A 27 -1.40 -0.76 6.95
N ARG A 28 -0.75 -1.38 7.93
CA ARG A 28 0.63 -1.05 8.30
C ARG A 28 1.47 -2.31 8.31
N THR A 29 2.68 -2.17 7.82
CA THR A 29 3.74 -3.17 7.93
C THR A 29 3.95 -3.54 9.41
N PRO A 30 3.82 -4.82 9.80
CA PRO A 30 3.83 -5.22 11.20
C PRO A 30 5.24 -5.14 11.79
N LEU A 31 5.58 -4.02 12.43
CA LEU A 31 6.80 -3.87 13.24
C LEU A 31 6.56 -4.09 14.75
N GLY A 32 5.30 -4.24 15.16
CA GLY A 32 4.89 -4.40 16.56
C GLY A 32 3.39 -4.66 16.73
N GLY A 33 2.95 -4.93 17.96
CA GLY A 33 1.56 -5.32 18.28
C GLY A 33 0.50 -4.27 17.97
N SER A 34 0.78 -2.99 18.27
CA SER A 34 -0.18 -1.88 18.09
C SER A 34 -0.44 -1.49 16.63
N SER A 35 0.29 -2.09 15.70
CA SER A 35 0.18 -1.81 14.27
C SER A 35 -0.89 -2.63 13.56
N ARG A 36 -1.35 -3.71 14.21
CA ARG A 36 -2.27 -4.69 13.61
C ARG A 36 -3.73 -4.27 13.80
N GLN A 37 -4.50 -4.35 12.71
CA GLN A 37 -5.94 -4.09 12.76
C GLN A 37 -6.69 -5.31 13.34
N THR A 38 -7.69 -5.01 14.16
CA THR A 38 -8.54 -5.99 14.82
C THR A 38 -9.97 -5.79 14.36
N VAL A 39 -10.62 -6.87 13.96
CA VAL A 39 -12.06 -6.91 13.68
C VAL A 39 -12.76 -7.30 14.97
N MET A 40 -13.76 -6.51 15.36
CA MET A 40 -14.67 -6.83 16.47
C MET A 40 -16.03 -7.17 15.89
N VAL A 41 -16.54 -8.35 16.23
CA VAL A 41 -17.83 -8.88 15.78
C VAL A 41 -18.74 -8.97 16.98
N VAL A 42 -19.91 -8.34 16.90
CA VAL A 42 -20.94 -8.35 17.95
C VAL A 42 -22.16 -9.09 17.41
N GLU A 43 -22.47 -10.25 17.99
CA GLU A 43 -23.60 -11.10 17.63
C GLU A 43 -24.52 -11.25 18.84
N GLY A 44 -25.53 -10.38 18.95
CA GLY A 44 -26.40 -10.34 20.12
C GLY A 44 -25.61 -10.04 21.40
N ASN A 45 -25.55 -11.02 22.31
CA ASN A 45 -24.80 -10.93 23.57
C ASN A 45 -23.36 -11.46 23.47
N GLU A 46 -22.93 -11.93 22.30
CA GLU A 46 -21.59 -12.45 22.08
C GLU A 46 -20.70 -11.39 21.41
N VAL A 47 -19.54 -11.10 22.01
CA VAL A 47 -18.53 -10.20 21.44
C VAL A 47 -17.25 -10.99 21.19
N ARG A 48 -16.82 -11.04 19.94
CA ARG A 48 -15.58 -11.69 19.52
C ARG A 48 -14.66 -10.68 18.86
N SER A 49 -13.36 -10.83 19.09
CA SER A 49 -12.35 -10.02 18.41
C SER A 49 -11.29 -10.92 17.82
N ARG A 50 -10.84 -10.61 16.61
CA ARG A 50 -9.70 -11.29 15.98
C ARG A 50 -8.90 -10.31 15.16
N LEU A 51 -7.65 -10.68 14.88
CA LEU A 51 -6.90 -9.97 13.85
C LEU A 51 -7.57 -10.18 12.49
N LEU A 52 -7.35 -9.21 11.62
CA LEU A 52 -7.66 -9.36 10.21
C LEU A 52 -6.89 -10.60 9.67
N SER A 53 -7.45 -11.31 8.70
CA SER A 53 -6.77 -12.44 8.06
C SER A 53 -5.89 -11.93 6.92
N PRO A 54 -4.85 -12.68 6.50
CA PRO A 54 -4.06 -12.33 5.33
C PRO A 54 -4.91 -12.09 4.08
N ARG A 55 -5.95 -12.92 3.91
CA ARG A 55 -6.84 -12.79 2.76
C ARG A 55 -7.68 -11.52 2.80
N GLU A 56 -8.23 -11.17 3.96
CA GLU A 56 -8.96 -9.91 4.14
C GLU A 56 -8.05 -8.69 3.91
N ALA A 57 -6.79 -8.74 4.37
CA ALA A 57 -5.85 -7.63 4.18
C ALA A 57 -5.61 -7.38 2.69
N ALA A 58 -5.42 -8.47 1.96
CA ALA A 58 -5.20 -8.40 0.53
C ALA A 58 -6.45 -7.97 -0.26
N ARG A 59 -7.66 -8.37 0.18
CA ARG A 59 -8.93 -7.85 -0.39
C ARG A 59 -9.06 -6.35 -0.19
N LEU A 60 -8.68 -5.82 0.98
CA LEU A 60 -8.63 -4.37 1.22
C LEU A 60 -7.65 -3.65 0.28
N MET A 61 -6.57 -4.32 -0.12
CA MET A 61 -5.61 -3.81 -1.12
C MET A 61 -6.08 -4.02 -2.56
N GLY A 62 -7.27 -4.60 -2.79
CA GLY A 62 -7.83 -4.88 -4.10
C GLY A 62 -7.16 -6.03 -4.84
N LEU A 63 -6.44 -6.91 -4.14
CA LEU A 63 -5.88 -8.12 -4.73
C LEU A 63 -7.00 -9.14 -5.00
N PRO A 64 -6.96 -9.87 -6.13
CA PRO A 64 -7.96 -10.86 -6.45
C PRO A 64 -7.86 -12.08 -5.52
N ASP A 65 -8.95 -12.84 -5.42
CA ASP A 65 -9.07 -13.96 -4.47
C ASP A 65 -8.13 -15.13 -4.79
N ASP A 66 -7.76 -15.29 -6.06
CA ASP A 66 -6.79 -16.26 -6.58
C ASP A 66 -5.32 -15.79 -6.45
N TYR A 67 -5.08 -14.57 -5.99
CA TYR A 67 -3.71 -14.09 -5.75
C TYR A 67 -3.03 -14.93 -4.66
N GLU A 68 -1.90 -15.54 -5.02
CA GLU A 68 -1.08 -16.35 -4.13
C GLU A 68 -0.45 -15.47 -3.04
N LEU A 69 -0.90 -15.67 -1.80
CA LEU A 69 -0.33 -14.99 -0.64
C LEU A 69 0.81 -15.81 -0.02
N PRO A 70 1.80 -15.16 0.60
CA PRO A 70 2.79 -15.85 1.41
C PRO A 70 2.12 -16.73 2.48
N GLU A 71 2.62 -17.96 2.66
CA GLU A 71 2.11 -18.88 3.68
C GLU A 71 2.24 -18.32 5.10
N LYS A 72 3.32 -17.56 5.34
CA LYS A 72 3.58 -16.94 6.63
C LYS A 72 2.71 -15.71 6.81
N TYR A 73 1.93 -15.71 7.88
CA TYR A 73 1.03 -14.61 8.25
C TYR A 73 1.70 -13.23 8.24
N ASN A 74 2.89 -13.11 8.86
CA ASN A 74 3.59 -11.82 8.92
C ASN A 74 4.02 -11.34 7.52
N ASP A 75 4.48 -12.24 6.65
CA ASP A 75 4.96 -11.88 5.31
C ASP A 75 3.81 -11.38 4.43
N ALA A 76 2.63 -12.02 4.52
CA ALA A 76 1.44 -11.53 3.85
C ALA A 76 0.99 -10.15 4.36
N TYR A 77 1.16 -9.89 5.66
CA TYR A 77 0.93 -8.57 6.24
C TYR A 77 1.96 -7.52 5.86
N HIS A 78 3.23 -7.91 5.68
CA HIS A 78 4.26 -7.05 5.13
C HIS A 78 3.91 -6.65 3.70
N LEU A 79 3.50 -7.61 2.87
CA LEU A 79 3.02 -7.36 1.50
C LEU A 79 1.83 -6.39 1.48
N ALA A 80 0.80 -6.64 2.29
CA ALA A 80 -0.39 -5.78 2.31
C ALA A 80 -0.14 -4.39 2.92
N GLY A 81 0.78 -4.29 3.89
CA GLY A 81 1.07 -3.03 4.59
C GLY A 81 2.04 -2.09 3.86
N ASP A 82 2.97 -2.65 3.06
CA ASP A 82 3.94 -1.88 2.28
C ASP A 82 3.49 -1.69 0.81
N GLY A 83 2.58 -2.55 0.35
CA GLY A 83 2.05 -2.50 -1.01
C GLY A 83 1.17 -1.28 -1.27
N VAL A 84 0.87 -1.08 -2.55
CA VAL A 84 -0.07 -0.06 -3.03
C VAL A 84 -1.36 -0.72 -3.49
N VAL A 85 -2.49 -0.04 -3.26
CA VAL A 85 -3.83 -0.56 -3.59
C VAL A 85 -3.95 -0.74 -5.11
N VAL A 86 -4.31 -1.94 -5.56
CA VAL A 86 -4.32 -2.35 -6.98
C VAL A 86 -5.15 -1.41 -7.87
N PRO A 87 -6.38 -1.00 -7.50
CA PRO A 87 -7.17 -0.09 -8.33
C PRO A 87 -6.53 1.28 -8.51
N VAL A 88 -5.75 1.75 -7.52
CA VAL A 88 -5.06 3.04 -7.59
C VAL A 88 -3.91 2.96 -8.60
N ILE A 89 -3.08 1.93 -8.53
CA ILE A 89 -1.99 1.74 -9.49
C ILE A 89 -2.53 1.53 -10.90
N ARG A 90 -3.62 0.77 -11.06
CA ARG A 90 -4.26 0.59 -12.36
C ARG A 90 -4.73 1.92 -12.95
N HIS A 91 -5.36 2.78 -12.15
CA HIS A 91 -5.77 4.11 -12.59
C HIS A 91 -4.56 4.97 -13.01
N ILE A 92 -3.47 4.95 -12.23
CA ILE A 92 -2.23 5.67 -12.56
C ILE A 92 -1.61 5.12 -13.86
N ALA A 93 -1.60 3.80 -14.04
CA ALA A 93 -1.05 3.17 -15.24
C ALA A 93 -1.80 3.62 -16.49
N GLU A 94 -3.13 3.49 -16.49
CA GLU A 94 -4.01 3.83 -17.60
C GLU A 94 -3.91 5.32 -18.00
N HIS A 95 -3.79 6.24 -17.03
CA HIS A 95 -3.91 7.68 -17.29
C HIS A 95 -2.57 8.42 -17.37
N ILE A 96 -1.49 7.84 -16.84
CA ILE A 96 -0.19 8.50 -16.75
C ILE A 96 0.90 7.65 -17.40
N LEU A 97 1.10 6.41 -16.95
CA LEU A 97 2.27 5.63 -17.37
C LEU A 97 2.16 5.16 -18.81
N GLU A 98 1.02 4.59 -19.20
CA GLU A 98 0.80 4.06 -20.55
C GLU A 98 0.87 5.17 -21.63
N PRO A 99 0.21 6.34 -21.48
CA PRO A 99 0.37 7.44 -22.43
C PRO A 99 1.81 7.93 -22.58
N LEU A 100 2.56 8.02 -21.46
CA LEU A 100 3.96 8.43 -21.49
C LEU A 100 4.82 7.42 -22.26
N ILE A 101 4.65 6.13 -22.00
CA ILE A 101 5.39 5.06 -22.72
C ILE A 101 5.10 5.11 -24.22
N VAL A 102 3.83 5.27 -24.61
CA VAL A 102 3.45 5.40 -26.03
C VAL A 102 4.16 6.60 -26.65
N SER A 103 4.09 7.78 -26.02
CA SER A 103 4.70 9.01 -26.54
C SER A 103 6.23 8.91 -26.71
N LEU A 104 6.91 8.26 -25.75
CA LEU A 104 8.35 8.00 -25.82
C LEU A 104 8.69 7.07 -26.99
N SER A 105 7.92 6.00 -27.18
CA SER A 105 8.13 5.07 -28.28
C SER A 105 7.91 5.71 -29.66
N GLU A 106 6.98 6.66 -29.77
CA GLU A 106 6.75 7.42 -30.99
C GLU A 106 7.87 8.41 -31.28
N ALA A 107 8.38 9.09 -30.25
CA ALA A 107 9.54 9.97 -30.36
C ALA A 107 10.79 9.21 -30.83
N GLU A 108 11.05 8.01 -30.29
CA GLU A 108 12.15 7.15 -30.71
C GLU A 108 12.00 6.69 -32.17
N LYS A 109 10.79 6.27 -32.59
CA LYS A 109 10.51 5.88 -33.99
C LYS A 109 10.71 7.05 -34.95
N LYS A 110 10.36 8.27 -34.54
CA LYS A 110 10.57 9.48 -35.34
C LYS A 110 12.06 9.81 -35.45
N ALA A 111 12.80 9.78 -34.34
CA ALA A 111 14.25 9.97 -34.34
C ALA A 111 15.01 8.92 -35.17
N GLY A 112 14.55 7.66 -35.15
CA GLY A 112 15.12 6.58 -35.96
C GLY A 112 14.79 6.66 -37.46
N ARG A 113 13.64 7.24 -37.84
CA ARG A 113 13.27 7.49 -39.25
C ARG A 113 13.98 8.71 -39.84
N ASP A 114 14.23 9.73 -39.02
CA ASP A 114 14.86 10.98 -39.47
C ASP A 114 16.40 10.89 -39.56
N GLY A 115 16.99 9.69 -39.39
CA GLY A 115 18.41 9.45 -39.68
C GLY A 115 19.39 10.27 -38.83
N VAL A 116 18.96 10.82 -37.69
CA VAL A 116 19.85 11.53 -36.77
C VAL A 116 20.47 10.49 -35.84
N ARG A 117 21.69 10.05 -36.18
CA ARG A 117 22.58 9.39 -35.21
C ARG A 117 22.81 10.36 -34.05
N PHE A 118 22.11 10.16 -32.94
CA PHE A 118 22.50 10.77 -31.67
C PHE A 118 23.83 10.14 -31.25
N SER A 119 24.95 10.80 -31.56
CA SER A 119 26.24 10.50 -30.93
C SER A 119 26.18 11.00 -29.49
N GLY A 120 25.49 10.26 -28.62
CA GLY A 120 25.54 10.45 -27.17
C GLY A 120 26.92 10.05 -26.67
N ARG A 121 27.91 10.93 -26.85
CA ARG A 121 29.20 10.84 -26.17
C ARG A 121 28.90 11.14 -24.70
N LEU A 122 28.84 10.11 -23.84
CA LEU A 122 28.99 10.31 -22.41
C LEU A 122 30.36 10.97 -22.20
N GLN A 123 30.38 12.28 -21.98
CA GLN A 123 31.51 12.93 -21.34
C GLN A 123 31.43 12.58 -19.86
N THR A 124 32.16 11.55 -19.45
CA THR A 124 32.59 11.41 -18.06
C THR A 124 33.64 12.48 -17.82
N SER A 125 33.25 13.55 -17.12
CA SER A 125 34.17 14.58 -16.62
C SER A 125 34.49 14.31 -15.15
N HIS A 126 35.77 13.96 -14.92
CA HIS A 126 36.57 13.99 -13.68
C HIS A 126 36.13 13.18 -12.47
#